data_AF-A0A657PIY2-F1
#
_entry.id   AF-A0A657PIY2-F1
#
_cell.length_a   1.000
_cell.length_b   1.000
_cell.length_c   1.000
_cell.angle_alpha   90.00
_cell.angle_beta   90.00
_cell.angle_gamma   90.00
#
_symmetry.space_group_name_H-M   'P 1'
#
loop_
_entity.id
_entity.type
_entity.pdbx_description
1 polymer ?
#
loop_
_entity_poly.entity_id
_entity_poly.type
_entity_poly.pdbx_seq_one_letter_code
_entity_poly.pdbx_strand_id
1 'polypeptide(L)'
;MTPSPGFPNEHTPIGSTRYYVARFAPAEERDAQALLLALHASLMALPRECTDPGVARTKLAWWREQLLEAGDRASHPLARSLAGLSRDQQPERAYLERLLDNLRDEIDNRPVTSGADLDNHCRGSGGTLCAMLTALGGGDAGQLACAEAIGQFTRRVEIVRDLG
;
A
#
# COMPACT_ATOMS: atom_id res chain seq x y z
N MET A 1 -22.99 10.82 4.27
CA MET A 1 -21.66 10.65 3.66
C MET A 1 -20.70 10.34 4.79
N THR A 2 -20.18 9.12 4.89
CA THR A 2 -19.08 8.85 5.83
C THR A 2 -17.88 9.67 5.34
N PRO A 3 -17.31 10.57 6.17
CA PRO A 3 -16.16 11.36 5.73
C PRO A 3 -15.05 10.42 5.27
N SER A 4 -14.42 10.74 4.14
CA SER A 4 -13.16 10.10 3.73
C SER A 4 -12.19 10.20 4.92
N PRO A 5 -11.49 9.11 5.31
CA PRO A 5 -10.56 9.17 6.41
C PRO A 5 -9.34 9.99 5.99
N GLY A 6 -9.47 11.33 6.09
CA GLY A 6 -8.40 12.28 5.85
C GLY A 6 -7.27 12.15 6.87
N PHE A 7 -6.31 13.06 6.81
CA PHE A 7 -5.18 13.07 7.71
C PHE A 7 -5.48 13.87 8.99
N PRO A 8 -5.28 13.32 10.21
CA PRO A 8 -4.89 11.95 10.53
C PRO A 8 -6.09 10.97 10.58
N ASN A 9 -5.80 9.68 10.43
CA ASN A 9 -6.75 8.56 10.53
C ASN A 9 -6.17 7.40 11.35
N GLU A 10 -6.94 6.31 11.50
CA GLU A 10 -6.55 5.12 12.28
C GLU A 10 -5.25 4.44 11.79
N HIS A 11 -4.90 4.61 10.51
CA HIS A 11 -3.67 4.08 9.91
C HIS A 11 -2.51 5.09 9.89
N THR A 12 -2.78 6.34 10.30
CA THR A 12 -1.79 7.40 10.53
C THR A 12 -1.88 7.95 11.96
N PRO A 13 -1.83 7.08 13.00
CA PRO A 13 -1.99 7.53 14.38
C PRO A 13 -0.84 8.46 14.76
N ILE A 14 -1.16 9.51 15.53
CA ILE A 14 -0.21 10.56 15.94
C ILE A 14 1.03 9.92 16.58
N GLY A 15 2.21 10.33 16.10
CA GLY A 15 3.51 9.81 16.58
C GLY A 15 4.00 8.56 15.85
N SER A 16 3.20 7.94 14.98
CA SER A 16 3.67 6.83 14.13
C SER A 16 4.54 7.31 12.96
N THR A 17 5.34 6.41 12.40
CA THR A 17 6.10 6.68 11.16
C THR A 17 5.16 7.13 10.03
N ARG A 18 4.00 6.48 9.86
CA ARG A 18 3.00 6.84 8.82
C ARG A 18 2.43 8.23 9.04
N TYR A 19 2.19 8.62 10.30
CA TYR A 19 1.78 9.98 10.63
C TYR A 19 2.82 11.00 10.17
N TYR A 20 4.12 10.78 10.43
CA TYR A 20 5.15 11.72 10.01
C TYR A 20 5.35 11.75 8.49
N VAL A 21 5.21 10.62 7.80
CA VAL A 21 5.21 10.59 6.33
C VAL A 21 4.14 11.51 5.76
N ALA A 22 2.88 11.37 6.19
CA ALA A 22 1.79 12.24 5.72
C ALA A 22 1.90 13.68 6.25
N ARG A 23 2.35 13.88 7.49
CA ARG A 23 2.46 15.22 8.12
C ARG A 23 3.44 16.14 7.40
N PHE A 24 4.51 15.59 6.84
CA PHE A 24 5.56 16.34 6.15
C PHE A 24 5.32 16.46 4.63
N ALA A 25 4.29 15.81 4.09
CA ALA A 25 3.84 16.07 2.73
C ALA A 25 3.21 17.50 2.61
N PRO A 26 3.18 18.06 1.38
CA PRO A 26 2.40 19.26 1.06
C PRO A 26 0.96 19.14 1.56
N ALA A 27 0.36 20.26 1.98
CA ALA A 27 -0.92 20.25 2.67
C ALA A 27 -2.04 19.63 1.82
N GLU A 28 -2.00 19.90 0.52
CA GLU A 28 -2.88 19.41 -0.54
C GLU A 28 -2.74 17.91 -0.82
N GLU A 29 -1.63 17.29 -0.41
CA GLU A 29 -1.36 15.87 -0.63
C GLU A 29 -1.65 15.01 0.60
N ARG A 30 -1.73 15.59 1.80
CA ARG A 30 -1.74 14.83 3.06
C ARG A 30 -2.86 13.80 3.13
N ASP A 31 -4.06 14.18 2.70
CA ASP A 31 -5.22 13.27 2.72
C ASP A 31 -5.00 12.10 1.75
N ALA A 32 -4.50 12.37 0.54
CA ALA A 32 -4.22 11.34 -0.45
C ALA A 32 -3.07 10.41 0.00
N GLN A 33 -2.01 10.97 0.60
CA GLN A 33 -0.92 10.21 1.24
C GLN A 33 -1.45 9.32 2.37
N ALA A 34 -2.32 9.87 3.23
CA ALA A 34 -2.93 9.12 4.33
C ALA A 34 -3.85 7.98 3.85
N LEU A 35 -4.57 8.18 2.74
CA LEU A 35 -5.37 7.13 2.10
C LEU A 35 -4.50 5.99 1.52
N LEU A 36 -3.38 6.31 0.87
CA LEU A 36 -2.45 5.29 0.37
C LEU A 36 -1.78 4.52 1.51
N LEU A 37 -1.41 5.20 2.59
CA LEU A 37 -0.86 4.58 3.79
C LEU A 37 -1.88 3.66 4.47
N ALA A 38 -3.15 4.08 4.54
CA ALA A 38 -4.26 3.27 5.02
C ALA A 38 -4.49 2.04 4.14
N LEU A 39 -4.42 2.20 2.81
CA LEU A 39 -4.60 1.09 1.87
C LEU A 39 -3.52 0.05 2.07
N HIS A 40 -2.27 0.49 2.07
CA HIS A 40 -1.14 -0.41 2.26
C HIS A 40 -1.23 -1.12 3.62
N ALA A 41 -1.57 -0.41 4.71
CA ALA A 41 -1.73 -1.04 6.02
C ALA A 41 -2.84 -2.10 6.02
N SER A 42 -4.00 -1.79 5.42
CA SER A 42 -5.14 -2.72 5.31
C SER A 42 -4.80 -3.98 4.50
N LEU A 43 -4.13 -3.80 3.37
CA LEU A 43 -3.75 -4.90 2.49
C LEU A 43 -2.66 -5.79 3.13
N MET A 44 -1.64 -5.20 3.75
CA MET A 44 -0.56 -5.93 4.44
C MET A 44 -1.02 -6.61 5.74
N ALA A 45 -2.23 -6.34 6.23
CA ALA A 45 -2.81 -7.06 7.36
C ALA A 45 -3.44 -8.39 6.94
N LEU A 46 -3.86 -8.54 5.68
CA LEU A 46 -4.60 -9.71 5.19
C LEU A 46 -3.94 -11.07 5.50
N PRO A 47 -2.62 -11.27 5.26
CA PRO A 47 -1.97 -12.55 5.54
C PRO A 47 -1.95 -12.90 7.04
N ARG A 48 -1.98 -11.89 7.92
CA ARG A 48 -1.92 -12.07 9.37
C ARG A 48 -3.30 -12.23 10.01
N GLU A 49 -4.31 -11.56 9.48
CA GLU A 49 -5.67 -11.57 10.03
C GLU A 49 -6.48 -12.81 9.63
N CYS A 50 -6.07 -13.52 8.57
CA CYS A 50 -6.80 -14.67 8.05
C CYS A 50 -6.04 -15.96 8.34
N THR A 51 -6.58 -16.78 9.26
CA THR A 51 -6.00 -18.10 9.56
C THR A 51 -6.21 -19.11 8.42
N ASP A 52 -7.29 -18.95 7.65
CA ASP A 52 -7.59 -19.79 6.49
C ASP A 52 -7.11 -19.12 5.18
N PRO A 53 -6.19 -19.76 4.42
CA PRO A 53 -5.69 -19.20 3.16
C PRO A 53 -6.77 -19.04 2.07
N GLY A 54 -7.81 -19.86 2.08
CA GLY A 54 -8.96 -19.71 1.18
C GLY A 54 -9.72 -18.41 1.44
N VAL A 55 -10.00 -18.10 2.71
CA VAL A 55 -10.61 -16.83 3.11
C VAL A 55 -9.73 -15.65 2.73
N ALA A 56 -8.41 -15.75 2.95
CA ALA A 56 -7.45 -14.71 2.57
C ALA A 56 -7.47 -14.45 1.05
N ARG A 57 -7.46 -15.50 0.23
CA ARG A 57 -7.57 -15.40 -1.24
C ARG A 57 -8.87 -14.75 -1.67
N THR A 58 -10.01 -15.13 -1.08
CA THR A 58 -11.31 -14.52 -1.39
C THR A 58 -11.30 -13.03 -1.05
N LYS A 59 -10.77 -12.64 0.11
CA LYS A 59 -10.64 -11.22 0.49
C LYS A 59 -9.71 -10.46 -0.45
N LEU A 60 -8.58 -11.04 -0.85
CA LEU A 60 -7.65 -10.40 -1.79
C LEU A 60 -8.28 -10.22 -3.17
N ALA A 61 -9.01 -11.23 -3.67
CA ALA A 61 -9.75 -11.14 -4.94
C ALA A 61 -10.81 -10.03 -4.89
N TRP A 62 -11.54 -9.93 -3.77
CA TRP A 62 -12.48 -8.84 -3.55
C TRP A 62 -11.78 -7.48 -3.54
N TRP A 63 -10.66 -7.32 -2.83
CA TRP A 63 -9.87 -6.09 -2.84
C TRP A 63 -9.39 -5.70 -4.24
N ARG A 64 -8.99 -6.68 -5.06
CA ARG A 64 -8.63 -6.45 -6.47
C ARG A 64 -9.80 -5.85 -7.26
N GLU A 65 -11.00 -6.39 -7.10
CA GLU A 65 -12.20 -5.83 -7.72
C GLU A 65 -12.46 -4.40 -7.22
N GLN A 66 -12.38 -4.16 -5.91
CA GLN A 66 -12.62 -2.85 -5.31
C GLN A 66 -11.67 -1.76 -5.83
N LEU A 67 -10.40 -2.11 -6.06
CA LEU A 67 -9.36 -1.14 -6.43
C LEU A 67 -9.20 -0.96 -7.94
N LEU A 68 -9.39 -2.02 -8.72
CA LEU A 68 -9.06 -2.00 -10.15
C LEU A 68 -10.28 -1.91 -11.08
N GLU A 69 -11.45 -2.35 -10.62
CA GLU A 69 -12.61 -2.54 -11.49
C GLU A 69 -13.87 -1.78 -11.02
N ALA A 70 -14.03 -1.59 -9.71
CA ALA A 70 -15.25 -1.01 -9.15
C ALA A 70 -15.38 0.50 -9.43
N GLY A 71 -14.26 1.25 -9.41
CA GLY A 71 -14.27 2.71 -9.50
C GLY A 71 -15.23 3.33 -8.47
N ASP A 72 -16.13 4.19 -8.93
CA ASP A 72 -17.15 4.84 -8.09
C ASP A 72 -18.16 3.86 -7.45
N ARG A 73 -18.25 2.62 -7.95
CA ARG A 73 -19.14 1.58 -7.41
C ARG A 73 -18.49 0.79 -6.27
N ALA A 74 -17.29 1.15 -5.83
CA ALA A 74 -16.63 0.48 -4.73
C ALA A 74 -17.51 0.48 -3.46
N SER A 75 -17.61 -0.68 -2.83
CA SER A 75 -18.35 -0.87 -1.57
C SER A 75 -17.48 -0.58 -0.35
N HIS A 76 -16.16 -0.74 -0.44
CA HIS A 76 -15.25 -0.39 0.65
C HIS A 76 -15.07 1.13 0.79
N PRO A 77 -15.21 1.73 1.98
CA PRO A 77 -15.04 3.17 2.17
C PRO A 77 -13.69 3.71 1.71
N LEU A 78 -12.60 2.97 1.94
CA LEU A 78 -11.27 3.37 1.52
C LEU A 78 -11.11 3.34 0.00
N ALA A 79 -11.65 2.31 -0.66
CA ALA A 79 -11.59 2.19 -2.12
C ALA A 79 -12.42 3.31 -2.79
N ARG A 80 -13.60 3.65 -2.24
CA ARG A 80 -14.36 4.83 -2.69
C ARG A 80 -13.59 6.14 -2.53
N SER A 81 -12.91 6.30 -1.39
CA SER A 81 -12.14 7.51 -1.11
C SER A 81 -10.97 7.66 -2.07
N LEU A 82 -10.30 6.56 -2.42
CA LEU A 82 -9.27 6.51 -3.45
C LEU A 82 -9.81 6.80 -4.85
N ALA A 83 -10.96 6.23 -5.21
CA ALA A 83 -11.62 6.50 -6.50
C ALA A 83 -12.01 7.98 -6.66
N GLY A 84 -12.38 8.64 -5.56
CA GLY A 84 -12.69 10.06 -5.52
C GLY A 84 -11.49 11.01 -5.54
N LEU A 85 -10.25 10.51 -5.52
CA LEU A 85 -9.06 11.35 -5.69
C LEU A 85 -9.02 11.94 -7.11
N SER A 86 -8.41 13.12 -7.22
CA SER A 86 -8.12 13.71 -8.53
C SER A 86 -7.25 12.77 -9.36
N ARG A 87 -7.38 12.83 -10.69
CA ARG A 87 -6.68 11.92 -11.61
C ARG A 87 -5.17 11.88 -11.38
N ASP A 88 -4.57 13.01 -11.03
CA ASP A 88 -3.12 13.13 -10.81
C ASP A 88 -2.68 12.57 -9.44
N GLN A 89 -3.63 12.39 -8.51
CA GLN A 89 -3.39 11.80 -7.19
C GLN A 89 -3.74 10.31 -7.13
N GLN A 90 -4.37 9.75 -8.17
CA GLN A 90 -4.72 8.34 -8.19
C GLN A 90 -3.45 7.49 -8.35
N PRO A 91 -3.29 6.42 -7.54
CA PRO A 91 -2.16 5.54 -7.69
C PRO A 91 -2.21 4.85 -9.06
N GLU A 92 -1.05 4.75 -9.70
CA GLU A 92 -0.96 4.03 -10.97
C GLU A 92 -1.38 2.56 -10.79
N ARG A 93 -2.20 2.08 -11.72
CA ARG A 93 -2.73 0.70 -11.72
C ARG A 93 -1.63 -0.35 -11.56
N ALA A 94 -0.47 -0.13 -12.20
CA ALA A 94 0.66 -1.06 -12.14
C ALA A 94 1.20 -1.27 -10.72
N TYR A 95 1.24 -0.22 -9.89
CA TYR A 95 1.67 -0.34 -8.49
C TYR A 95 0.64 -1.12 -7.67
N LEU A 96 -0.65 -0.86 -7.85
CA LEU A 96 -1.71 -1.61 -7.17
C LEU A 96 -1.67 -3.10 -7.54
N GLU A 97 -1.54 -3.41 -8.82
CA GLU A 97 -1.43 -4.80 -9.30
C GLU A 97 -0.20 -5.50 -8.70
N ARG A 98 0.95 -4.82 -8.68
CA ARG A 98 2.17 -5.37 -8.09
C ARG A 98 2.05 -5.65 -6.58
N LEU A 99 1.41 -4.75 -5.84
CA LEU A 99 1.15 -4.95 -4.40
C LEU A 99 0.20 -6.13 -4.16
N LEU A 100 -0.88 -6.22 -4.94
CA LEU A 100 -1.85 -7.31 -4.84
C LEU A 100 -1.23 -8.67 -5.22
N ASP A 101 -0.40 -8.71 -6.26
CA ASP A 101 0.30 -9.92 -6.67
C ASP A 101 1.34 -10.36 -5.63
N ASN A 102 2.05 -9.42 -5.00
CA ASN A 102 2.96 -9.73 -3.88
C ASN A 102 2.20 -10.33 -2.68
N LEU A 103 1.02 -9.81 -2.36
CA LEU A 103 0.18 -10.35 -1.28
C LEU A 103 -0.42 -11.71 -1.61
N ARG A 104 -0.71 -11.99 -2.88
CA ARG A 104 -1.11 -13.33 -3.32
C ARG A 104 0.00 -14.33 -3.03
N ASP A 105 1.23 -14.00 -3.42
CA ASP A 105 2.39 -14.87 -3.18
C ASP A 105 2.61 -15.12 -1.67
N GLU A 106 2.39 -14.11 -0.82
CA GLU A 106 2.45 -14.25 0.65
C GLU A 106 1.33 -15.14 1.21
N ILE A 107 0.08 -14.95 0.76
CA ILE A 107 -1.08 -15.77 1.17
C ILE A 107 -0.92 -17.23 0.74
N ASP A 108 -0.35 -17.46 -0.44
CA ASP A 108 -0.07 -18.80 -0.95
C ASP A 108 1.18 -19.43 -0.32
N ASN A 109 1.80 -18.76 0.67
CA ASN A 109 3.01 -19.19 1.38
C ASN A 109 4.15 -19.54 0.42
N ARG A 110 4.33 -18.73 -0.63
CA ARG A 110 5.44 -18.92 -1.57
C ARG A 110 6.77 -18.76 -0.84
N PRO A 111 7.67 -19.75 -0.89
CA PRO A 111 8.90 -19.70 -0.11
C PRO A 111 9.86 -18.64 -0.68
N VAL A 112 10.46 -17.84 0.20
CA VAL A 112 11.54 -16.90 -0.12
C VAL A 112 12.86 -17.61 0.13
N THR A 113 13.51 -18.10 -0.93
CA THR A 113 14.66 -19.01 -0.83
C THR A 113 15.99 -18.39 -1.26
N SER A 114 15.95 -17.19 -1.84
CA SER A 114 17.12 -16.49 -2.35
C SER A 114 17.07 -15.00 -2.08
N GLY A 115 18.21 -14.33 -2.23
CA GLY A 115 18.27 -12.86 -2.19
C GLY A 115 17.37 -12.21 -3.24
N ALA A 116 17.29 -12.79 -4.45
CA ALA A 116 16.41 -12.28 -5.50
C ALA A 116 14.91 -12.40 -5.14
N ASP A 117 14.51 -13.48 -4.48
CA ASP A 117 13.14 -13.64 -3.97
C ASP A 117 12.82 -12.55 -2.94
N LEU A 118 13.76 -12.32 -2.01
CA LEU A 118 13.61 -11.28 -0.97
C LEU A 118 13.55 -9.88 -1.57
N ASP A 119 14.39 -9.60 -2.56
CA ASP A 119 14.40 -8.32 -3.28
C ASP A 119 13.05 -8.08 -3.98
N ASN A 120 12.52 -9.09 -4.66
CA ASN A 120 11.22 -9.01 -5.31
C ASN A 120 10.09 -8.81 -4.29
N HIS A 121 10.10 -9.51 -3.17
CA HIS A 121 9.11 -9.34 -2.10
C HIS A 121 9.15 -7.92 -1.51
N CYS A 122 10.34 -7.40 -1.21
CA CYS A 122 10.50 -6.05 -0.67
C CYS A 122 10.11 -4.96 -1.67
N ARG A 123 10.34 -5.21 -2.97
CA ARG A 123 9.93 -4.32 -4.05
C ARG A 123 8.41 -4.30 -4.20
N GLY A 124 7.78 -5.47 -4.16
CA GLY A 124 6.33 -5.64 -4.28
C GLY A 124 5.53 -5.06 -3.13
N SER A 125 6.14 -4.88 -1.96
CA SER A 125 5.51 -4.31 -0.76
C SER A 125 5.97 -2.87 -0.50
N GLY A 126 7.01 -2.69 0.32
CA GLY A 126 7.49 -1.37 0.75
C GLY A 126 7.98 -0.50 -0.41
N GLY A 127 8.64 -1.08 -1.40
CA GLY A 127 9.09 -0.34 -2.59
C GLY A 127 7.92 0.24 -3.40
N THR A 128 6.85 -0.54 -3.56
CA THR A 128 5.62 -0.10 -4.24
C THR A 128 4.93 1.01 -3.48
N LEU A 129 4.85 0.94 -2.16
CA LEU A 129 4.31 2.03 -1.34
C LEU A 129 5.09 3.32 -1.57
N CYS A 130 6.41 3.31 -1.38
CA CYS A 130 7.21 4.52 -1.53
C CYS A 130 7.13 5.12 -2.94
N ALA A 131 7.12 4.29 -3.98
CA ALA A 131 6.92 4.76 -5.35
C ALA A 131 5.56 5.45 -5.55
N MET A 132 4.46 4.88 -5.02
CA MET A 132 3.14 5.51 -5.09
C MET A 132 3.09 6.85 -4.34
N LEU A 133 3.67 6.93 -3.14
CA LEU A 133 3.71 8.17 -2.35
C LEU A 133 4.52 9.26 -3.07
N THR A 134 5.61 8.90 -3.75
CA THR A 134 6.44 9.83 -4.53
C THR A 134 5.75 10.25 -5.85
N ALA A 135 5.04 9.33 -6.51
CA ALA A 135 4.28 9.62 -7.72
C ALA A 135 3.18 10.66 -7.46
N LEU A 136 2.50 10.56 -6.31
CA LEU A 136 1.47 11.51 -5.87
C LEU A 136 2.01 12.95 -5.78
N GLY A 137 3.27 13.11 -5.35
CA GLY A 137 3.97 14.40 -5.31
C GLY A 137 4.61 14.83 -6.63
N GLY A 138 4.31 14.16 -7.75
CA GLY A 138 4.82 14.49 -9.08
C GLY A 138 6.28 14.11 -9.33
N GLY A 139 6.79 13.10 -8.65
CA GLY A 139 8.19 12.66 -8.82
C GLY A 139 8.50 12.10 -10.20
N ASP A 140 9.69 12.39 -10.71
CA ASP A 140 10.20 11.86 -11.98
C ASP A 140 10.67 10.39 -11.88
N ALA A 141 11.03 9.78 -13.01
CA ALA A 141 11.45 8.38 -13.07
C ALA A 141 12.66 8.06 -12.15
N GLY A 142 13.61 8.98 -12.00
CA GLY A 142 14.76 8.81 -11.11
C GLY A 142 14.35 8.88 -9.64
N GLN A 143 13.46 9.80 -9.29
CA GLN A 143 12.90 9.93 -7.94
C GLN A 143 12.06 8.71 -7.56
N LEU A 144 11.24 8.20 -8.49
CA LEU A 144 10.45 6.98 -8.29
C LEU A 144 11.34 5.76 -8.05
N ALA A 145 12.41 5.59 -8.83
CA ALA A 145 13.36 4.50 -8.65
C ALA A 145 14.09 4.58 -7.29
N CYS A 146 14.48 5.80 -6.88
CA CYS A 146 15.09 6.03 -5.57
C CYS A 146 14.11 5.72 -4.42
N ALA A 147 12.86 6.18 -4.54
CA ALA A 147 11.81 5.91 -3.57
C ALA A 147 11.53 4.40 -3.45
N GLU A 148 11.48 3.67 -4.57
CA GLU A 148 11.33 2.22 -4.56
C GLU A 148 12.48 1.53 -3.80
N ALA A 149 13.73 1.96 -4.01
CA ALA A 149 14.88 1.41 -3.31
C ALA A 149 14.84 1.70 -1.80
N ILE A 150 14.42 2.90 -1.39
CA ILE A 150 14.22 3.25 0.03
C ILE A 150 13.15 2.34 0.64
N GLY A 151 12.00 2.19 -0.02
CA GLY A 151 10.91 1.34 0.46
C GLY A 151 11.30 -0.14 0.56
N GLN A 152 12.08 -0.64 -0.40
CA GLN A 152 12.66 -1.99 -0.33
C GLN A 152 13.52 -2.15 0.94
N PHE A 153 14.41 -1.20 1.21
CA PHE A 153 15.25 -1.22 2.40
C PHE A 153 14.42 -1.17 3.68
N THR A 154 13.43 -0.28 3.76
CA THR A 154 12.52 -0.19 4.92
C THR A 154 11.81 -1.52 5.17
N ARG A 155 11.33 -2.20 4.13
CA ARG A 155 10.67 -3.51 4.30
C ARG A 155 11.63 -4.56 4.88
N ARG A 156 12.90 -4.57 4.47
CA ARG A 156 13.89 -5.50 5.07
C ARG A 156 14.06 -5.24 6.56
N VAL A 157 14.10 -3.99 6.98
CA VAL A 157 14.20 -3.62 8.41
C VAL A 157 12.96 -4.10 9.18
N GLU A 158 11.77 -3.99 8.60
CA GLU A 158 10.54 -4.55 9.19
C GLU A 158 10.59 -6.07 9.30
N ILE A 159 11.04 -6.77 8.25
CA ILE A 159 11.20 -8.23 8.29
C ILE A 159 12.15 -8.62 9.43
N VAL A 160 13.30 -7.95 9.56
CA VAL A 160 14.27 -8.20 10.65
C VAL A 160 13.63 -7.96 12.03
N ARG A 161 12.83 -6.90 12.18
CA ARG A 161 12.11 -6.62 13.44
C ARG A 161 11.15 -7.75 13.80
N ASP A 162 10.47 -8.31 12.80
CA ASP A 162 9.43 -9.32 12.95
C ASP A 162 10.02 -10.77 13.07
N LEU A 163 11.35 -10.95 13.05
CA LEU A 163 12.00 -12.24 13.30
C LEU A 163 12.02 -12.66 14.78
N GLY A 164 11.74 -11.73 15.70
CA GLY A 164 11.82 -11.90 17.15
C GLY A 164 10.51 -12.32 17.81
#